data_AF-A0A0G0L2Y7-F1
#
_entry.id   AF-A0A0G0L2Y7-F1
#
_cell.length_a   1.000
_cell.length_b   1.000
_cell.length_c   1.000
_cell.angle_alpha   90.00
_cell.angle_beta   90.00
_cell.angle_gamma   90.00
#
_symmetry.space_group_name_H-M   'P 1'
#
loop_
_entity.id
_entity.type
_entity.pdbx_description
1 polymer ?
#
loop_
_entity_poly.entity_id
_entity_poly.type
_entity_poly.pdbx_seq_one_letter_code
_entity_poly.pdbx_strand_id
1 'polypeptide(L)'
;MPVSVSDVNLVAETLRGVKVVGETHIDLRGNEKGYDPQDKIVRIYFDTRADVNPQVLGAVKNADKIVFAPGDLYTSILPHLLVGGVKEAILQSKAKLVFVLNLCTKKGETEYYRASDYLKALLFYLDQTKRKITVIANDRRFDPEVVEIYKGVGQELVSVDEKECDKLFPNIEIIKAKVGKYFSKEHLIRHDSENLAEAILSV
;
A
#
# COMPACT_ATOMS: atom_id res chain seq x y z
N MET A 1 -14.05 5.46 -10.51
CA MET A 1 -14.76 4.31 -11.08
C MET A 1 -14.48 3.11 -10.20
N PRO A 2 -15.45 2.22 -9.92
CA PRO A 2 -15.17 0.99 -9.17
C PRO A 2 -14.31 0.06 -10.02
N VAL A 3 -13.38 -0.65 -9.38
CA VAL A 3 -12.45 -1.59 -10.05
C VAL A 3 -13.17 -2.84 -10.56
N SER A 4 -14.17 -3.29 -9.81
CA SER A 4 -15.01 -4.46 -10.08
C SER A 4 -16.46 -4.03 -10.23
N VAL A 5 -17.24 -4.78 -11.01
CA VAL A 5 -18.71 -4.68 -11.07
C VAL A 5 -19.40 -5.77 -10.25
N SER A 6 -18.62 -6.73 -9.73
CA SER A 6 -19.09 -7.80 -8.85
C SER A 6 -19.07 -7.34 -7.38
N ASP A 7 -20.03 -7.83 -6.61
CA ASP A 7 -20.01 -7.79 -5.14
C ASP A 7 -19.17 -8.96 -4.61
N VAL A 8 -18.15 -8.67 -3.81
CA VAL A 8 -17.14 -9.63 -3.36
C VAL A 8 -16.70 -9.32 -1.93
N ASN A 9 -16.31 -10.35 -1.16
CA ASN A 9 -15.65 -10.15 0.13
C ASN A 9 -14.15 -10.38 0.01
N LEU A 10 -13.38 -9.46 0.60
CA LEU A 10 -11.97 -9.66 0.80
C LEU A 10 -11.71 -10.65 1.94
N VAL A 11 -10.81 -11.59 1.72
CA VAL A 11 -10.36 -12.56 2.73
C VAL A 11 -8.86 -12.38 2.93
N ALA A 12 -8.43 -12.17 4.18
CA ALA A 12 -7.04 -12.20 4.58
C ALA A 12 -6.71 -13.52 5.28
N GLU A 13 -5.55 -14.10 4.95
CA GLU A 13 -5.00 -15.26 5.64
C GLU A 13 -3.71 -14.86 6.36
N THR A 14 -3.58 -15.27 7.62
CA THR A 14 -2.45 -14.93 8.48
C THR A 14 -1.38 -16.03 8.50
N LEU A 15 -0.22 -15.76 9.09
CA LEU A 15 0.88 -16.72 9.25
C LEU A 15 0.45 -18.01 9.98
N ARG A 16 -0.49 -17.92 10.92
CA ARG A 16 -1.07 -19.06 11.65
C ARG A 16 -2.24 -19.73 10.93
N GLY A 17 -2.56 -19.31 9.71
CA GLY A 17 -3.65 -19.84 8.91
C GLY A 17 -5.04 -19.35 9.32
N VAL A 18 -5.12 -18.31 10.16
CA VAL A 18 -6.41 -17.68 10.50
C VAL A 18 -6.93 -16.96 9.28
N LYS A 19 -8.23 -17.15 8.98
CA LYS A 19 -8.92 -16.47 7.89
C LYS A 19 -9.83 -15.39 8.46
N VAL A 20 -9.63 -14.16 8.01
CA VAL A 20 -10.45 -13.00 8.36
C VAL A 20 -11.22 -12.57 7.11
N VAL A 21 -12.55 -12.61 7.17
CA VAL A 21 -13.43 -12.33 6.03
C VAL A 21 -14.08 -10.95 6.20
N GLY A 22 -14.02 -10.14 5.16
CA GLY A 22 -14.57 -8.79 5.10
C GLY A 22 -13.52 -7.73 5.39
N GLU A 23 -13.49 -6.68 4.56
CA GLU A 23 -12.53 -5.57 4.65
C GLU A 23 -12.52 -4.94 6.04
N THR A 24 -13.71 -4.64 6.59
CA THR A 24 -13.85 -4.04 7.93
C THR A 24 -13.26 -4.93 9.04
N HIS A 25 -13.40 -6.26 8.96
CA HIS A 25 -12.82 -7.16 9.95
C HIS A 25 -11.29 -7.22 9.81
N ILE A 26 -10.78 -7.21 8.59
CA ILE A 26 -9.34 -7.17 8.33
C ILE A 26 -8.75 -5.86 8.87
N ASP A 27 -9.41 -4.73 8.61
CA ASP A 27 -9.00 -3.39 9.03
C ASP A 27 -8.93 -3.25 10.56
N LEU A 28 -9.92 -3.83 11.25
CA LEU A 28 -10.09 -3.69 12.70
C LEU A 28 -9.46 -4.82 13.50
N ARG A 29 -8.86 -5.85 12.86
CA ARG A 29 -8.33 -7.03 13.55
C ARG A 29 -7.30 -6.69 14.64
N GLY A 30 -6.55 -5.60 14.45
CA GLY A 30 -5.58 -5.11 15.44
C GLY A 30 -6.20 -4.67 16.77
N ASN A 31 -7.52 -4.47 16.81
CA ASN A 31 -8.28 -4.07 18.00
C ASN A 31 -8.99 -5.24 18.70
N GLU A 32 -8.92 -6.45 18.13
CA GLU A 32 -9.53 -7.63 18.72
C GLU A 32 -8.78 -8.12 19.97
N LYS A 33 -9.53 -8.73 20.90
CA LYS A 33 -8.94 -9.35 22.09
C LYS A 33 -8.11 -10.56 21.68
N GLY A 34 -6.86 -10.61 22.16
CA GLY A 34 -5.95 -11.71 21.83
C GLY A 34 -5.24 -11.54 20.48
N TYR A 35 -5.35 -10.37 19.85
CA TYR A 35 -4.54 -10.02 18.67
C TYR A 35 -3.04 -10.17 18.96
N ASP A 36 -2.34 -10.86 18.06
CA ASP A 36 -0.89 -11.03 18.08
C ASP A 36 -0.28 -10.33 16.86
N PRO A 37 0.52 -9.26 17.04
CA PRO A 37 1.13 -8.53 15.93
C PRO A 37 2.19 -9.34 15.17
N GLN A 38 2.62 -10.49 15.71
CA GLN A 38 3.46 -11.45 14.98
C GLN A 38 2.66 -12.35 14.03
N ASP A 39 1.34 -12.47 14.20
CA ASP A 39 0.46 -13.19 13.26
C ASP A 39 0.08 -12.30 12.07
N LYS A 40 1.07 -12.02 11.23
CA LYS A 40 0.98 -11.13 10.07
C LYS A 40 0.08 -11.71 8.97
N ILE A 41 -0.55 -10.83 8.20
CA ILE A 41 -1.22 -11.20 6.95
C ILE A 41 -0.16 -11.69 5.96
N VAL A 42 -0.35 -12.88 5.39
CA VAL A 42 0.55 -13.47 4.38
C VAL A 42 -0.04 -13.40 2.98
N ARG A 43 -1.37 -13.43 2.87
CA ARG A 43 -2.05 -13.25 1.59
C ARG A 43 -3.48 -12.74 1.76
N ILE A 44 -3.99 -12.14 0.69
CA ILE A 44 -5.38 -11.74 0.50
C ILE A 44 -5.91 -12.35 -0.81
N TYR A 45 -7.21 -12.62 -0.84
CA TYR A 45 -7.94 -13.08 -2.02
C TYR A 45 -9.42 -12.71 -1.88
N PHE A 46 -10.17 -12.73 -2.97
CA PHE A 46 -11.62 -12.61 -2.91
C PHE A 46 -12.26 -13.99 -2.71
N ASP A 47 -13.36 -14.03 -1.96
CA ASP A 47 -14.17 -15.25 -1.75
C ASP A 47 -14.79 -15.78 -3.05
N THR A 48 -15.09 -14.89 -3.98
CA THR A 48 -15.54 -15.19 -5.33
C THR A 48 -14.73 -14.41 -6.37
N ARG A 49 -14.88 -14.77 -7.65
CA ARG A 49 -14.24 -14.06 -8.75
C ARG A 49 -14.81 -12.65 -8.87
N ALA A 50 -13.93 -11.65 -8.83
CA ALA A 50 -14.27 -10.26 -9.13
C ALA A 50 -14.12 -9.98 -10.63
N ASP A 51 -15.21 -9.57 -11.28
CA ASP A 51 -15.20 -9.17 -12.68
C ASP A 51 -14.85 -7.69 -12.83
N VAL A 52 -13.83 -7.42 -13.63
CA VAL A 52 -13.31 -6.08 -13.84
C VAL A 52 -14.31 -5.17 -14.54
N ASN A 53 -14.37 -3.92 -14.10
CA ASN A 53 -15.03 -2.87 -14.86
C ASN A 53 -14.21 -2.56 -16.13
N PRO A 54 -14.73 -2.76 -17.35
CA PRO A 54 -13.96 -2.58 -18.59
C PRO A 54 -13.35 -1.18 -18.76
N GLN A 55 -13.97 -0.14 -18.16
CA GLN A 55 -13.43 1.23 -18.18
C GLN A 55 -12.06 1.32 -17.49
N VAL A 56 -11.83 0.49 -16.47
CA VAL A 56 -10.55 0.45 -15.73
C VAL A 56 -9.44 -0.06 -16.63
N LEU A 57 -9.69 -1.12 -17.41
CA LEU A 57 -8.69 -1.65 -18.35
C LEU A 57 -8.34 -0.62 -19.43
N GLY A 58 -9.33 0.11 -19.93
CA GLY A 58 -9.12 1.22 -20.87
C GLY A 58 -8.27 2.34 -20.26
N ALA A 59 -8.55 2.72 -19.01
CA ALA A 59 -7.78 3.74 -18.30
C ALA A 59 -6.32 3.30 -18.06
N VAL A 60 -6.11 2.08 -17.59
CA VAL A 60 -4.76 1.51 -17.34
C VAL A 60 -3.93 1.44 -18.64
N LYS A 61 -4.56 1.06 -19.75
CA LYS A 61 -3.90 0.96 -21.06
C LYS A 61 -3.43 2.32 -21.57
N ASN A 62 -4.21 3.37 -21.35
CA ASN A 62 -3.95 4.71 -21.90
C ASN A 62 -3.19 5.62 -20.93
N ALA A 63 -2.92 5.17 -19.71
CA ALA A 63 -2.25 5.98 -18.69
C ALA A 63 -0.77 6.24 -19.03
N ASP A 64 -0.30 7.45 -18.72
CA ASP A 64 1.15 7.75 -18.70
C ASP A 64 1.81 7.27 -17.40
N LYS A 65 1.04 7.27 -16.30
CA LYS A 65 1.46 6.85 -14.96
C LYS A 65 0.34 6.04 -14.29
N ILE A 66 0.71 4.94 -13.65
CA ILE A 66 -0.17 4.19 -12.75
C ILE A 66 0.38 4.39 -11.35
N VAL A 67 -0.43 5.05 -10.51
CA VAL A 67 -0.04 5.40 -9.14
C VAL A 67 -0.79 4.50 -8.18
N PHE A 68 -0.04 3.68 -7.44
CA PHE A 68 -0.53 3.04 -6.23
C PHE A 68 -0.51 4.11 -5.12
N ALA A 69 -1.66 4.78 -4.97
CA ALA A 69 -1.88 5.85 -4.02
C ALA A 69 -1.69 5.36 -2.57
N PRO A 70 -1.38 6.28 -1.62
CA PRO A 70 -1.27 5.90 -0.22
C PRO A 70 -2.63 5.43 0.30
N GLY A 71 -2.60 4.44 1.19
CA GLY A 71 -3.79 3.78 1.70
C GLY A 71 -3.44 2.47 2.38
N ASP A 72 -4.42 1.83 2.99
CA ASP A 72 -4.17 0.60 3.72
C ASP A 72 -3.76 -0.52 2.75
N LEU A 73 -2.63 -1.17 3.06
CA LEU A 73 -1.94 -1.98 2.06
C LEU A 73 -2.80 -3.16 1.61
N TYR A 74 -3.37 -3.90 2.56
CA TYR A 74 -4.10 -5.13 2.29
C TYR A 74 -5.58 -4.88 2.01
N THR A 75 -6.14 -3.76 2.45
CA THR A 75 -7.58 -3.45 2.33
C THR A 75 -7.89 -2.38 1.28
N SER A 76 -6.95 -1.48 0.94
CA SER A 76 -7.17 -0.41 -0.03
C SER A 76 -6.30 -0.51 -1.29
N ILE A 77 -5.05 -0.98 -1.21
CA ILE A 77 -4.13 -0.94 -2.35
C ILE A 77 -4.14 -2.26 -3.11
N LEU A 78 -3.67 -3.33 -2.46
CA LEU A 78 -3.47 -4.64 -3.08
C LEU A 78 -4.75 -5.33 -3.59
N PRO A 79 -5.95 -5.14 -3.00
CA PRO A 79 -7.18 -5.76 -3.51
C PRO A 79 -7.49 -5.43 -4.96
N HIS A 80 -7.08 -4.25 -5.45
CA HIS A 80 -7.25 -3.86 -6.86
C HIS A 80 -6.53 -4.81 -7.82
N LEU A 81 -5.41 -5.41 -7.40
CA LEU A 81 -4.61 -6.34 -8.21
C LEU A 81 -5.22 -7.75 -8.25
N LEU A 82 -6.15 -8.06 -7.36
CA LEU A 82 -6.87 -9.34 -7.33
C LEU A 82 -8.00 -9.41 -8.37
N VAL A 83 -8.45 -8.25 -8.87
CA VAL A 83 -9.53 -8.17 -9.86
C VAL A 83 -9.01 -8.65 -11.23
N GLY A 84 -9.73 -9.60 -11.83
CA GLY A 84 -9.25 -10.31 -13.01
C GLY A 84 -8.91 -9.37 -14.17
N GLY A 85 -7.69 -9.47 -14.71
CA GLY A 85 -7.24 -8.66 -15.84
C GLY A 85 -6.58 -7.33 -15.46
N VAL A 86 -6.77 -6.82 -14.23
CA VAL A 86 -6.18 -5.54 -13.80
C VAL A 86 -4.66 -5.64 -13.71
N LYS A 87 -4.15 -6.65 -13.01
CA LYS A 87 -2.71 -6.94 -12.91
C LYS A 87 -2.09 -7.10 -14.31
N GLU A 88 -2.71 -7.90 -15.17
CA GLU A 88 -2.22 -8.15 -16.53
C GLU A 88 -2.16 -6.86 -17.36
N ALA A 89 -3.19 -6.02 -17.27
CA ALA A 89 -3.22 -4.73 -17.95
C ALA A 89 -2.13 -3.78 -17.43
N ILE A 90 -1.89 -3.74 -16.12
CA ILE A 90 -0.81 -2.96 -15.51
C ILE A 90 0.55 -3.46 -16.04
N LEU A 91 0.78 -4.77 -16.08
CA LEU A 91 2.04 -5.35 -16.53
C LEU A 91 2.30 -5.16 -18.03
N GLN A 92 1.26 -5.13 -18.86
CA GLN A 92 1.36 -4.87 -20.30
C GLN A 92 1.40 -3.37 -20.66
N SER A 93 0.98 -2.49 -19.75
CA SER A 93 0.97 -1.05 -19.97
C SER A 93 2.37 -0.47 -20.08
N LYS A 94 2.50 0.63 -20.84
CA LYS A 94 3.74 1.43 -20.92
C LYS A 94 3.83 2.50 -19.83
N ALA A 95 2.76 2.69 -19.06
CA ALA A 95 2.69 3.69 -17.99
C ALA A 95 3.79 3.49 -16.96
N LYS A 96 4.41 4.56 -16.45
CA LYS A 96 5.35 4.45 -15.33
C LYS A 96 4.61 3.95 -14.09
N LEU A 97 5.21 3.01 -13.35
CA LEU A 97 4.64 2.50 -12.11
C LEU A 97 5.17 3.32 -10.93
N VAL A 98 4.27 3.98 -10.21
CA VAL A 98 4.60 4.79 -9.04
C VAL A 98 3.93 4.19 -7.82
N PHE A 99 4.69 3.93 -6.77
CA PHE A 99 4.16 3.47 -5.48
C PHE A 99 4.40 4.54 -4.42
N VAL A 100 3.33 5.10 -3.87
CA VAL A 100 3.43 6.07 -2.78
C VAL A 100 3.49 5.31 -1.47
N LEU A 101 4.63 5.38 -0.78
CA LEU A 101 4.81 4.72 0.49
C LEU A 101 3.95 5.40 1.57
N ASN A 102 3.30 4.59 2.40
CA ASN A 102 2.56 5.08 3.56
C ASN A 102 3.49 5.81 4.54
N LEU A 103 2.98 6.85 5.21
CA LEU A 103 3.74 7.60 6.22
C LEU A 103 3.89 6.82 7.52
N CYS A 104 2.83 6.10 7.91
CA CYS A 104 2.77 5.31 9.13
C CYS A 104 2.36 3.87 8.83
N THR A 105 2.78 2.95 9.69
CA THR A 105 2.25 1.58 9.75
C THR A 105 0.82 1.58 10.26
N LYS A 106 0.10 0.51 9.93
CA LYS A 106 -1.27 0.28 10.39
C LYS A 106 -1.32 -0.95 11.30
N LYS A 107 -1.82 -0.74 12.51
CA LYS A 107 -2.15 -1.80 13.45
C LYS A 107 -3.09 -2.82 12.80
N GLY A 108 -2.79 -4.10 12.91
CA GLY A 108 -3.57 -5.18 12.29
C GLY A 108 -3.09 -5.59 10.89
N GLU A 109 -2.43 -4.69 10.14
CA GLU A 109 -2.04 -4.94 8.75
C GLU A 109 -0.52 -4.92 8.53
N THR A 110 0.13 -3.80 8.86
CA THR A 110 1.52 -3.49 8.49
C THR A 110 2.40 -3.13 9.68
N GLU A 111 2.06 -3.63 10.87
CA GLU A 111 2.90 -3.47 12.06
C GLU A 111 4.34 -3.94 11.81
N TYR A 112 5.27 -3.08 12.21
CA TYR A 112 6.72 -3.25 12.02
C TYR A 112 7.18 -3.31 10.56
N TYR A 113 6.34 -2.97 9.59
CA TYR A 113 6.76 -2.91 8.18
C TYR A 113 7.71 -1.74 7.94
N ARG A 114 8.78 -2.03 7.20
CA ARG A 114 9.65 -1.04 6.55
C ARG A 114 9.31 -0.94 5.07
N ALA A 115 9.92 0.03 4.37
CA ALA A 115 9.70 0.20 2.93
C ALA A 115 9.90 -1.09 2.13
N SER A 116 10.91 -1.89 2.48
CA SER A 116 11.18 -3.19 1.84
C SER A 116 10.06 -4.21 2.03
N ASP A 117 9.35 -4.22 3.17
CA ASP A 117 8.22 -5.11 3.42
C ASP A 117 7.00 -4.73 2.56
N TYR A 118 6.70 -3.43 2.46
CA TYR A 118 5.65 -2.93 1.56
C TYR A 118 5.97 -3.29 0.11
N LEU A 119 7.22 -3.08 -0.32
CA LEU A 119 7.68 -3.44 -1.66
C LEU A 119 7.55 -4.94 -1.93
N LYS A 120 7.93 -5.79 -0.96
CA LYS A 120 7.81 -7.24 -1.07
C LYS A 120 6.36 -7.68 -1.28
N ALA A 121 5.42 -7.11 -0.51
CA ALA A 121 4.01 -7.39 -0.67
C ALA A 121 3.50 -6.94 -2.05
N LEU A 122 3.84 -5.72 -2.49
CA LEU A 122 3.46 -5.22 -3.81
C LEU A 122 3.99 -6.13 -4.94
N LEU A 123 5.26 -6.53 -4.89
CA LEU A 123 5.87 -7.41 -5.88
C LEU A 123 5.25 -8.80 -5.88
N PHE A 124 4.80 -9.32 -4.73
CA PHE A 124 4.08 -10.58 -4.65
C PHE A 124 2.79 -10.54 -5.49
N TYR A 125 1.99 -9.46 -5.38
CA TYR A 125 0.76 -9.31 -6.16
C TYR A 125 0.97 -8.83 -7.60
N LEU A 126 2.18 -8.37 -7.95
CA LEU A 126 2.58 -8.04 -9.32
C LEU A 126 3.40 -9.14 -9.99
N ASP A 127 3.27 -10.40 -9.55
CA ASP A 127 3.94 -11.59 -10.09
C ASP A 127 5.47 -11.42 -10.25
N GLN A 128 6.13 -10.78 -9.27
CA GLN A 128 7.58 -10.52 -9.30
C GLN A 128 8.03 -9.81 -10.59
N THR A 129 7.22 -8.85 -11.04
CA THR A 129 7.49 -8.03 -12.21
C THR A 129 8.92 -7.49 -12.24
N LYS A 130 9.48 -7.36 -13.44
CA LYS A 130 10.80 -6.74 -13.66
C LYS A 130 10.69 -5.26 -14.08
N ARG A 131 9.48 -4.73 -14.22
CA ARG A 131 9.25 -3.34 -14.63
C ARG A 131 9.79 -2.39 -13.57
N LYS A 132 10.46 -1.31 -13.98
CA LYS A 132 10.90 -0.26 -13.05
C LYS A 132 9.71 0.24 -12.22
N ILE A 133 9.88 0.32 -10.90
CA ILE A 133 8.91 0.90 -9.96
C ILE A 133 9.59 2.07 -9.28
N THR A 134 8.96 3.24 -9.35
CA THR A 134 9.41 4.42 -8.61
C THR A 134 8.62 4.52 -7.32
N VAL A 135 9.30 4.46 -6.17
CA VAL A 135 8.71 4.61 -4.84
C VAL A 135 8.87 6.05 -4.38
N ILE A 136 7.77 6.70 -4.02
CA ILE A 136 7.79 8.02 -3.38
C ILE A 136 7.75 7.81 -1.88
N ALA A 137 8.79 8.24 -1.19
CA ALA A 137 8.93 8.11 0.26
C ALA A 137 9.04 9.48 0.93
N ASN A 138 8.51 9.58 2.15
CA ASN A 138 8.58 10.81 2.92
C ASN A 138 9.96 11.03 3.54
N ASP A 139 10.48 12.24 3.35
CA ASP A 139 11.73 12.73 3.95
C ASP A 139 11.50 13.77 5.05
N ARG A 140 10.24 14.12 5.34
CA ARG A 140 9.92 15.05 6.42
C ARG A 140 10.06 14.36 7.78
N ARG A 141 10.82 14.99 8.68
CA ARG A 141 10.82 14.67 10.11
C ARG A 141 9.62 15.32 10.81
N PHE A 142 9.01 14.59 11.72
CA PHE A 142 7.93 15.08 12.57
C PHE A 142 8.45 15.33 13.99
N ASP A 143 7.72 16.15 14.74
CA ASP A 143 8.01 16.42 16.14
C ASP A 143 8.01 15.10 16.95
N PRO A 144 9.02 14.84 17.80
CA PRO A 144 9.07 13.65 18.64
C PRO A 144 7.79 13.40 19.46
N GLU A 145 7.14 14.45 19.97
CA GLU A 145 5.91 14.30 20.76
C GLU A 145 4.76 13.73 19.91
N VAL A 146 4.63 14.21 18.66
CA VAL A 146 3.64 13.70 17.71
C VAL A 146 3.93 12.25 17.34
N VAL A 147 5.20 11.91 17.12
CA VAL A 147 5.61 10.53 16.84
C VAL A 147 5.27 9.61 18.01
N GLU A 148 5.44 10.06 19.24
CA GLU A 148 5.15 9.26 20.43
C GLU A 148 3.63 9.04 20.62
N ILE A 149 2.79 10.04 20.29
CA ILE A 149 1.33 9.87 20.26
C ILE A 149 0.93 8.77 19.27
N TYR A 150 1.52 8.80 18.07
CA TYR A 150 1.26 7.79 17.04
C TYR A 150 1.68 6.38 17.49
N LYS A 151 2.87 6.26 18.10
CA LYS A 151 3.32 4.99 18.67
C LYS A 151 2.39 4.47 19.76
N GLY A 152 1.87 5.37 20.60
CA GLY A 152 0.93 5.04 21.67
C GLY A 152 -0.37 4.39 21.18
N VAL A 153 -0.76 4.62 19.92
CA VAL A 153 -1.92 3.97 19.27
C VAL A 153 -1.54 2.83 18.33
N GLY A 154 -0.28 2.38 18.36
CA GLY A 154 0.23 1.27 17.53
C GLY A 154 0.52 1.65 16.08
N GLN A 155 0.78 2.93 15.80
CA GLN A 155 1.20 3.42 14.48
C GLN A 155 2.61 3.98 14.56
N GLU A 156 3.51 3.49 13.71
CA GLU A 156 4.90 3.93 13.67
C GLU A 156 5.21 4.56 12.32
N LEU A 157 6.11 5.55 12.27
CA LEU A 157 6.57 6.08 10.99
C LEU A 157 7.27 4.98 10.19
N VAL A 158 6.92 4.85 8.92
CA VAL A 158 7.55 3.85 8.04
C VAL A 158 8.99 4.26 7.77
N SER A 159 9.94 3.40 8.14
CA SER A 159 11.37 3.61 7.84
C SER A 159 11.70 3.20 6.42
N VAL A 160 12.52 3.99 5.73
CA VAL A 160 13.00 3.70 4.37
C VAL A 160 14.36 3.02 4.42
N ASP A 161 14.37 1.69 4.34
CA ASP A 161 15.55 0.84 4.29
C ASP A 161 16.03 0.61 2.85
N GLU A 162 16.54 1.68 2.21
CA GLU A 162 16.90 1.73 0.79
C GLU A 162 17.78 0.56 0.34
N LYS A 163 18.80 0.19 1.13
CA LYS A 163 19.70 -0.92 0.80
C LYS A 163 18.98 -2.27 0.69
N GLU A 164 17.98 -2.52 1.51
CA GLU A 164 17.19 -3.75 1.44
C GLU A 164 16.19 -3.69 0.28
N CYS A 165 15.65 -2.52 -0.01
CA CYS A 165 14.82 -2.30 -1.20
C CYS A 165 15.60 -2.58 -2.50
N ASP A 166 16.83 -2.06 -2.63
CA ASP A 166 17.69 -2.26 -3.79
C ASP A 166 18.08 -3.73 -3.97
N LYS A 167 18.38 -4.43 -2.87
CA LYS A 167 18.66 -5.88 -2.90
C LYS A 167 17.45 -6.70 -3.32
N LEU A 168 16.26 -6.34 -2.81
CA LEU A 168 15.01 -7.02 -3.11
C LEU A 168 14.60 -6.81 -4.57
N PHE A 169 14.77 -5.58 -5.07
CA PHE A 169 14.34 -5.21 -6.41
C PHE A 169 15.31 -4.21 -7.07
N PRO A 170 16.33 -4.68 -7.82
CA PRO A 170 17.36 -3.81 -8.41
C PRO A 170 16.84 -2.75 -9.39
N ASN A 171 15.63 -2.90 -9.91
CA ASN A 171 14.98 -1.92 -10.81
C ASN A 171 14.10 -0.92 -10.04
N ILE A 172 14.27 -0.79 -8.72
CA ILE A 172 13.60 0.24 -7.95
C ILE A 172 14.27 1.59 -8.12
N GLU A 173 13.49 2.65 -8.03
CA GLU A 173 13.96 4.02 -7.84
C GLU A 173 13.23 4.61 -6.64
N ILE A 174 13.95 5.10 -5.64
CA ILE A 174 13.33 5.71 -4.46
C ILE A 174 13.51 7.22 -4.54
N ILE A 175 12.40 7.96 -4.64
CA ILE A 175 12.37 9.41 -4.58
C ILE A 175 11.94 9.83 -3.18
N LYS A 176 12.85 10.49 -2.46
CA LYS A 176 12.58 11.07 -1.15
C LYS A 176 12.14 12.52 -1.31
N ALA A 177 10.94 12.82 -0.82
CA ALA A 177 10.36 14.15 -0.89
C ALA A 177 9.61 14.50 0.41
N LYS A 178 9.40 15.78 0.69
CA LYS A 178 8.68 16.25 1.89
C LYS A 178 7.16 16.13 1.74
N VAL A 179 6.70 14.93 1.44
CA VAL A 179 5.30 14.62 1.13
C VAL A 179 4.44 14.40 2.36
N GLY A 180 5.00 14.31 3.57
CA GLY A 180 4.24 14.24 4.81
C GLY A 180 3.94 15.63 5.40
N LYS A 181 2.82 15.75 6.11
CA LYS A 181 2.41 16.94 6.86
C LYS A 181 1.63 16.56 8.12
N TYR A 182 1.89 17.30 9.19
CA TYR A 182 1.14 17.18 10.43
C TYR A 182 0.05 18.25 10.49
N PHE A 183 -1.19 17.81 10.64
CA PHE A 183 -2.38 18.63 10.74
C PHE A 183 -2.71 18.81 12.22
N SER A 184 -2.19 19.89 12.81
CA SER A 184 -2.23 20.13 14.26
C SER A 184 -3.64 20.19 14.86
N LYS A 185 -4.64 20.63 14.09
CA LYS A 185 -6.04 20.70 14.55
C LYS A 185 -6.67 19.33 14.77
N GLU A 186 -6.29 18.36 13.95
CA GLU A 186 -6.84 16.99 13.95
C GLU A 186 -5.90 16.01 14.66
N HIS A 187 -4.67 16.47 14.98
CA HIS A 187 -3.57 15.64 15.45
C HIS A 187 -3.24 14.49 14.49
N LEU A 188 -3.31 14.75 13.18
CA LEU A 188 -3.10 13.74 12.14
C LEU A 188 -1.86 13.99 11.28
N ILE A 189 -1.07 12.94 11.05
CA ILE A 189 -0.08 12.86 9.99
C ILE A 189 -0.78 12.37 8.73
N ARG A 190 -0.67 13.15 7.64
CA ARG A 190 -1.20 12.85 6.31
C ARG A 190 -0.23 13.29 5.24
N HIS A 191 -0.42 12.80 4.02
CA HIS A 191 0.32 13.34 2.88
C HIS A 191 -0.11 14.77 2.61
N ASP A 192 0.85 15.63 2.31
CA ASP A 192 0.62 16.95 1.73
C ASP A 192 0.31 16.76 0.24
N SER A 193 -0.91 17.12 -0.16
CA SER A 193 -1.42 16.86 -1.51
C SER A 193 -0.63 17.58 -2.60
N GLU A 194 -0.13 18.79 -2.32
CA GLU A 194 0.62 19.59 -3.29
C GLU A 194 2.01 18.98 -3.52
N ASN A 195 2.76 18.76 -2.43
CA ASN A 195 4.10 18.16 -2.53
C ASN A 195 4.04 16.74 -3.09
N LEU A 196 3.00 15.97 -2.76
CA LEU A 196 2.82 14.62 -3.30
C LEU A 196 2.52 14.66 -4.81
N ALA A 197 1.67 15.59 -5.27
CA ALA A 197 1.37 15.75 -6.69
C ALA A 197 2.63 16.15 -7.48
N GLU A 198 3.43 17.10 -6.98
CA GLU A 198 4.71 17.48 -7.60
C GLU A 198 5.67 16.30 -7.70
N ALA A 199 5.82 15.52 -6.61
CA ALA A 199 6.66 14.34 -6.59
C ALA A 199 6.19 13.30 -7.63
N ILE A 200 4.88 13.03 -7.73
CA ILE A 200 4.31 12.10 -8.72
C ILE A 200 4.54 12.61 -10.16
N LEU A 201 4.35 13.91 -10.40
CA LEU A 201 4.46 14.48 -11.75
C LEU A 201 5.90 14.46 -12.26
N SER A 202 6.89 14.61 -11.37
CA SER A 202 8.32 14.58 -11.72
C SER A 202 8.86 13.21 -12.16
N VAL A 203 8.11 12.12 -11.94
CA VAL A 203 8.50 10.75 -12.37
C VAL A 203 8.49 10.60 -13.89
#